data_AF-A0A2G2XPJ8-F1
#
_entry.id   AF-A0A2G2XPJ8-F1
#
_cell.length_a   1.000
_cell.length_b   1.000
_cell.length_c   1.000
_cell.angle_alpha   90.00
_cell.angle_beta   90.00
_cell.angle_gamma   90.00
#
_symmetry.space_group_name_H-M   'P 1'
#
loop_
_entity.id
_entity.type
_entity.pdbx_description
1 polymer ?
#
loop_
_entity_poly.entity_id
_entity_poly.type
_entity_poly.pdbx_seq_one_letter_code
_entity_poly.pdbx_strand_id
1 'polypeptide(L)'
;MPIMEWKSMIRFLANYKPRFYHQLVKRELIEQKIVKYNTDGDCRGNLGIGSYDFFLGNEEGDLIYAQGDNIGFTTNVVAETKAILEEIKYYVSKDIRTIRVETDSLLMVNILNEDWKVP
;
A
#
# COMPACT_ATOMS: atom_id res chain seq x y z
N MET A 1 -15.88 -3.00 26.99
CA MET A 1 -14.55 -3.65 27.15
C MET A 1 -14.00 -3.25 28.51
N PRO A 2 -13.47 -4.17 29.32
CA PRO A 2 -12.88 -3.80 30.60
C PRO A 2 -11.63 -2.94 30.34
N ILE A 3 -11.55 -1.79 31.01
CA ILE A 3 -10.42 -0.88 30.90
C ILE A 3 -9.23 -1.54 31.61
N MET A 4 -8.21 -1.91 30.84
CA MET A 4 -6.97 -2.46 31.37
C MET A 4 -6.04 -1.32 31.76
N GLU A 5 -5.63 -1.30 33.03
CA GLU A 5 -4.60 -0.39 33.56
C GLU A 5 -3.29 -0.47 32.74
N TRP A 6 -2.67 0.68 32.48
CA TRP A 6 -1.45 0.79 31.65
C TRP A 6 -0.33 -0.17 32.10
N LYS A 7 -0.10 -0.26 33.41
CA LYS A 7 0.91 -1.16 33.99
C LYS A 7 0.63 -2.64 33.71
N SER A 8 -0.64 -3.02 33.63
CA SER A 8 -1.06 -4.39 33.31
C SER A 8 -0.85 -4.69 31.83
N MET A 9 -1.11 -3.72 30.95
CA MET A 9 -0.85 -3.84 29.52
C MET A 9 0.63 -4.04 29.20
N ILE A 10 1.52 -3.26 29.83
CA ILE A 10 2.98 -3.40 29.65
C ILE A 10 3.46 -4.79 30.09
N ARG A 11 2.98 -5.31 31.23
CA ARG A 11 3.33 -6.66 31.69
C ARG A 11 2.81 -7.75 30.76
N PHE A 12 1.61 -7.58 30.23
CA PHE A 12 1.05 -8.50 29.25
C PHE A 12 1.92 -8.54 27.99
N LEU A 13 2.20 -7.39 27.39
CA LEU A 13 3.00 -7.29 26.16
C LEU A 13 4.44 -7.80 26.36
N ALA A 14 5.07 -7.51 27.51
CA ALA A 14 6.42 -7.99 27.81
C ALA A 14 6.55 -9.52 27.84
N ASN A 15 5.46 -10.23 28.13
CA ASN A 15 5.43 -11.70 28.17
C ASN A 15 4.66 -12.31 26.99
N TYR A 16 4.10 -11.47 26.11
CA TYR A 16 3.32 -11.92 24.97
C TYR A 16 4.25 -12.48 23.90
N LYS A 17 4.13 -13.78 23.64
CA LYS A 17 4.74 -14.42 22.48
C LYS A 17 3.69 -14.49 21.37
N PRO A 18 3.75 -13.61 20.35
CA PRO A 18 2.83 -13.71 19.23
C PRO A 18 2.99 -15.09 18.57
N ARG A 19 1.86 -15.74 18.29
CA ARG A 19 1.85 -16.85 17.35
C ARG A 19 1.86 -16.27 15.96
N PHE A 20 2.96 -16.43 15.27
CA PHE A 20 3.05 -16.05 13.87
C PHE A 20 2.35 -17.11 13.03
N TYR A 21 1.20 -16.74 12.48
CA TYR A 21 0.59 -17.47 11.39
C TYR A 21 1.22 -16.93 10.11
N HIS A 22 1.95 -17.78 9.40
CA HIS A 22 2.41 -17.47 8.07
C HIS A 22 1.57 -18.29 7.10
N GLN A 23 1.09 -17.64 6.05
CA GLN A 23 0.53 -18.31 4.90
C GLN A 23 1.53 -18.13 3.78
N LEU A 24 1.96 -19.24 3.17
CA LEU A 24 2.70 -19.18 1.92
C LEU A 24 1.75 -18.64 0.86
N VAL A 25 1.92 -17.36 0.53
CA VAL A 25 1.23 -16.73 -0.59
C VAL A 25 2.03 -17.07 -1.84
N LYS A 26 1.63 -18.15 -2.54
CA LYS A 26 2.07 -18.35 -3.92
C LYS A 26 1.37 -17.30 -4.77
N ARG A 27 2.15 -16.43 -5.43
CA ARG A 27 1.61 -15.60 -6.51
C ARG A 27 1.06 -16.54 -7.58
N GLU A 28 -0.24 -16.46 -7.84
CA GLU A 28 -0.77 -16.99 -9.08
C GLU A 28 -0.26 -16.10 -10.21
N LEU A 29 0.46 -16.69 -11.16
CA LEU A 29 0.89 -16.00 -12.36
C LEU A 29 -0.37 -15.64 -13.14
N ILE A 30 -0.70 -14.36 -13.18
CA ILE A 30 -1.76 -13.87 -14.06
C ILE A 30 -1.25 -14.07 -15.49
N GLU A 31 -2.12 -14.57 -16.38
CA GLU A 31 -1.77 -14.81 -17.79
C GLU A 31 -0.97 -13.65 -18.39
N GLN A 32 0.10 -14.02 -19.09
CA GLN A 32 1.13 -13.16 -19.69
C GLN A 32 0.52 -11.90 -20.33
N LYS A 33 0.56 -10.79 -19.59
CA LYS A 33 0.35 -9.37 -20.02
C LYS A 33 -0.01 -8.44 -18.87
N ILE A 34 -0.36 -8.96 -17.68
CA ILE A 34 -0.65 -8.13 -16.51
C ILE A 34 0.59 -8.15 -15.61
N VAL A 35 1.39 -7.11 -15.71
CA VAL A 35 2.50 -6.88 -14.79
C VAL A 35 1.91 -6.47 -13.44
N LYS A 36 2.48 -6.96 -12.34
CA LYS A 36 1.95 -6.79 -10.98
C LYS A 36 2.65 -5.63 -10.29
N TYR A 37 1.85 -4.79 -9.65
CA TYR A 37 2.33 -3.53 -9.12
C TYR A 37 1.79 -3.26 -7.73
N ASN A 38 2.67 -2.74 -6.87
CA ASN A 38 2.34 -2.39 -5.49
C ASN A 38 2.58 -0.90 -5.31
N THR A 39 1.64 -0.22 -4.65
CA THR A 39 1.69 1.20 -4.33
C THR A 39 1.55 1.38 -2.83
N ASP A 40 2.26 2.35 -2.28
CA ASP A 40 2.19 2.71 -0.86
C ASP A 40 2.38 4.23 -0.68
N GLY A 41 1.64 4.78 0.29
CA GLY A 41 1.72 6.17 0.70
C GLY A 41 1.98 6.29 2.19
N ASP A 42 3.17 6.78 2.56
CA ASP A 42 3.52 7.01 3.97
C ASP A 42 3.30 8.48 4.36
N CYS A 43 2.87 8.71 5.61
CA CYS A 43 2.75 10.03 6.18
C CYS A 43 3.02 10.03 7.70
N ARG A 44 4.01 10.82 8.12
CA ARG A 44 4.39 11.01 9.53
C ARG A 44 3.42 11.95 10.24
N GLY A 45 2.25 11.44 10.57
CA GLY A 45 1.11 12.19 11.11
C GLY A 45 -0.04 12.26 10.11
N ASN A 46 -1.17 12.83 10.53
CA ASN A 46 -2.32 13.03 9.64
C ASN A 46 -3.09 14.29 10.05
N LEU A 47 -2.61 15.51 9.74
CA LEU A 47 -1.57 15.93 8.77
C LEU A 47 -0.10 15.68 9.21
N GLY A 48 0.82 15.53 8.25
CA GLY A 48 2.25 15.27 8.50
C GLY A 48 3.13 15.34 7.24
N ILE A 49 4.44 15.11 7.38
CA ILE A 49 5.33 14.96 6.21
C ILE A 49 5.07 13.59 5.59
N GLY A 50 4.71 13.56 4.31
CA GLY A 50 4.44 12.33 3.58
C GLY A 50 5.31 12.14 2.34
N SER A 51 5.28 10.89 1.87
CA SER A 51 5.95 10.40 0.67
C SER A 51 5.05 9.39 -0.01
N TYR A 52 5.38 9.06 -1.25
CA TYR A 52 4.76 7.93 -1.95
C TYR A 52 5.86 7.06 -2.52
N ASP A 53 5.50 5.82 -2.81
CA ASP A 53 6.28 4.93 -3.65
C ASP A 53 5.41 3.93 -4.41
N PHE A 54 5.95 3.44 -5.51
CA PHE A 54 5.38 2.33 -6.26
C PHE A 54 6.46 1.40 -6.80
N PHE A 55 6.08 0.14 -6.98
CA PHE A 55 6.93 -0.97 -7.36
C PHE A 55 6.37 -1.69 -8.60
N LEU A 56 7.25 -1.91 -9.58
CA LEU A 56 7.01 -2.66 -10.81
C LEU A 56 7.80 -3.98 -10.76
N GLY A 57 7.11 -5.10 -10.65
CA GLY A 57 7.72 -6.43 -10.68
C GLY A 57 7.38 -7.22 -11.94
N ASN A 58 8.34 -7.95 -12.50
CA ASN A 58 8.07 -8.92 -13.58
C ASN A 58 7.21 -10.10 -13.06
N GLU A 59 6.90 -11.05 -13.95
CA GLU A 59 6.14 -12.27 -13.63
C GLU A 59 6.83 -13.12 -12.53
N GLU A 60 8.17 -13.11 -12.48
CA GLU A 60 8.98 -13.81 -11.49
C GLU A 60 9.05 -13.06 -10.13
N GLY A 61 8.61 -11.80 -10.10
CA GLY A 61 8.67 -10.92 -8.94
C GLY A 61 9.92 -10.07 -8.84
N ASP A 62 10.79 -10.09 -9.86
CA ASP A 62 11.97 -9.23 -9.90
C ASP A 62 11.59 -7.78 -10.16
N LEU A 63 12.29 -6.88 -9.48
CA LEU A 63 12.17 -5.44 -9.68
C LEU A 63 12.55 -5.05 -11.11
N ILE A 64 11.61 -4.52 -11.88
CA ILE A 64 11.86 -3.85 -13.17
C ILE A 64 12.04 -2.34 -12.93
N TYR A 65 11.19 -1.75 -12.10
CA TYR A 65 11.20 -0.31 -11.81
C TYR A 65 10.62 -0.02 -10.44
N ALA A 66 11.12 1.01 -9.78
CA ALA A 66 10.50 1.57 -8.60
C ALA A 66 10.72 3.08 -8.61
N GLN A 67 9.77 3.81 -8.06
CA GLN A 67 9.87 5.23 -7.87
C GLN A 67 9.24 5.58 -6.53
N GLY A 68 9.89 6.49 -5.82
CA GLY A 68 9.30 7.13 -4.66
C GLY A 68 9.86 8.53 -4.52
N ASP A 69 9.05 9.42 -3.96
CA ASP A 69 9.43 10.81 -3.74
C ASP A 69 8.68 11.40 -2.54
N ASN A 70 9.19 12.52 -2.03
CA ASN A 70 8.54 13.29 -0.99
C ASN A 70 7.35 14.09 -1.56
N ILE A 71 6.24 14.15 -0.82
CA ILE A 71 5.07 14.97 -1.16
C ILE A 71 5.11 16.32 -0.43
N GLY A 72 5.77 16.34 0.74
CA GLY A 72 5.77 17.45 1.67
C GLY A 72 4.71 17.26 2.74
N PHE A 73 4.12 18.36 3.20
CA PHE A 73 3.11 18.33 4.25
C PHE A 73 1.74 17.94 3.68
N THR A 74 1.19 16.81 4.12
CA THR A 74 0.04 16.13 3.50
C THR A 74 -0.73 15.25 4.49
N THR A 75 -1.74 14.51 4.02
CA THR A 75 -2.44 13.43 4.74
C THR A 75 -2.02 12.06 4.22
N ASN A 76 -2.32 11.00 4.98
CA ASN A 76 -2.14 9.63 4.51
C ASN A 76 -2.97 9.35 3.24
N VAL A 77 -4.23 9.80 3.18
CA VAL A 77 -5.09 9.59 2.01
C VAL A 77 -4.50 10.23 0.76
N VAL A 78 -3.93 11.43 0.88
CA VAL A 78 -3.28 12.09 -0.26
C VAL A 78 -1.98 11.36 -0.64
N ALA A 79 -1.23 10.83 0.32
CA ALA A 79 -0.03 10.04 0.04
C ALA A 79 -0.36 8.77 -0.78
N GLU A 80 -1.36 8.02 -0.34
CA GLU A 80 -1.85 6.81 -1.00
C GLU A 80 -2.37 7.11 -2.41
N THR A 81 -3.20 8.15 -2.54
CA THR A 81 -3.72 8.59 -3.84
C THR A 81 -2.59 9.02 -4.78
N LYS A 82 -1.55 9.66 -4.23
CA LYS A 82 -0.40 10.14 -5.01
C LYS A 82 0.45 8.98 -5.52
N ALA A 83 0.64 7.92 -4.73
CA ALA A 83 1.32 6.70 -5.14
C ALA A 83 0.68 6.11 -6.41
N ILE A 84 -0.64 5.89 -6.36
CA ILE A 84 -1.43 5.38 -7.48
C ILE A 84 -1.38 6.31 -8.70
N LEU A 85 -1.45 7.63 -8.49
CA LEU A 85 -1.41 8.60 -9.59
C LEU A 85 -0.07 8.59 -10.34
N GLU A 86 1.05 8.58 -9.61
CA GLU A 86 2.38 8.60 -10.24
C GLU A 86 2.68 7.28 -10.94
N GLU A 87 2.17 6.17 -10.40
CA GLU A 87 2.19 4.86 -11.05
C GLU A 87 1.44 4.88 -12.40
N ILE A 88 0.19 5.39 -12.42
CA ILE A 88 -0.61 5.53 -13.65
C ILE A 88 0.10 6.40 -14.69
N LYS A 89 0.69 7.53 -14.27
CA LYS A 89 1.45 8.40 -15.19
C LYS A 89 2.63 7.67 -15.81
N TYR A 90 3.36 6.88 -15.03
CA TYR A 90 4.45 6.07 -15.54
C TYR A 90 3.94 5.11 -16.64
N TYR A 91 2.82 4.42 -16.44
CA TYR A 91 2.28 3.51 -17.47
C TYR A 91 1.82 4.19 -18.74
N VAL A 92 1.13 5.34 -18.60
CA VAL A 92 0.73 6.14 -19.75
C VAL A 92 1.96 6.54 -20.57
N SER A 93 3.07 6.88 -19.90
CA SER A 93 4.35 7.19 -20.57
C SER A 93 5.00 5.98 -21.27
N LYS A 94 4.60 4.75 -20.92
CA LYS A 94 5.09 3.48 -21.49
C LYS A 94 4.11 2.83 -22.48
N ASP A 95 3.01 3.49 -22.84
CA ASP A 95 1.91 2.95 -23.67
C ASP A 95 1.32 1.63 -23.12
N ILE A 96 1.34 1.47 -21.80
CA ILE A 96 0.69 0.36 -21.10
C ILE A 96 -0.76 0.76 -20.82
N ARG A 97 -1.72 -0.03 -21.33
CA ARG A 97 -3.15 0.31 -21.30
C ARG A 97 -3.98 -0.48 -20.28
N THR A 98 -3.43 -1.59 -19.79
CA THR A 98 -4.11 -2.44 -18.82
C THR A 98 -3.16 -2.68 -17.65
N ILE A 99 -3.61 -2.31 -16.46
CA ILE A 99 -2.83 -2.42 -15.22
C ILE A 99 -3.69 -3.01 -14.11
N ARG A 100 -3.04 -3.66 -13.15
CA ARG A 100 -3.66 -4.10 -11.90
C ARG A 100 -2.94 -3.41 -10.75
N VAL A 101 -3.56 -2.36 -10.21
CA VAL A 101 -3.05 -1.66 -9.04
C VAL A 101 -3.31 -2.52 -7.80
N GLU A 102 -2.28 -2.76 -7.00
CA GLU A 102 -2.42 -3.29 -5.65
C GLU A 102 -1.97 -2.24 -4.62
N THR A 103 -2.84 -1.95 -3.66
CA THR A 103 -2.61 -1.06 -2.53
C THR A 103 -3.17 -1.74 -1.29
N ASP A 104 -2.55 -1.52 -0.14
CA ASP A 104 -3.08 -1.94 1.16
C ASP A 104 -4.08 -0.92 1.74
N SER A 105 -4.26 0.22 1.07
CA SER A 105 -5.27 1.22 1.39
C SER A 105 -6.68 0.77 1.02
N LEU A 106 -7.37 0.17 2.00
CA LEU A 106 -8.78 -0.25 1.83
C LEU A 106 -9.68 0.90 1.34
N LEU A 107 -9.39 2.13 1.76
CA LEU A 107 -10.11 3.32 1.30
C LEU A 107 -9.97 3.49 -0.22
N MET A 108 -8.75 3.39 -0.74
CA MET A 108 -8.49 3.53 -2.18
C MET A 108 -9.09 2.38 -2.99
N VAL A 109 -8.98 1.14 -2.49
CA VAL A 109 -9.63 -0.01 -3.13
C VAL A 109 -11.13 0.23 -3.32
N ASN A 110 -11.83 0.64 -2.26
CA ASN A 110 -13.28 0.85 -2.34
C ASN A 110 -13.68 2.08 -3.16
N ILE A 111 -12.88 3.15 -3.16
CA ILE A 111 -13.14 4.34 -3.99
C ILE A 111 -12.93 4.03 -5.47
N LEU A 112 -11.84 3.35 -5.82
CA LEU A 112 -11.54 3.00 -7.22
C LEU A 112 -12.49 1.95 -7.79
N ASN A 113 -13.05 1.08 -6.94
CA ASN A 113 -14.11 0.14 -7.33
C ASN A 113 -15.51 0.77 -7.30
N GLU A 114 -15.63 2.07 -7.03
CA GLU A 114 -16.90 2.80 -6.92
C GLU A 114 -17.84 2.34 -5.79
N ASP A 115 -17.34 1.52 -4.85
CA ASP A 115 -18.10 1.07 -3.68
C ASP A 115 -18.33 2.23 -2.71
N TRP A 116 -17.33 3.12 -2.56
CA TRP A 116 -17.35 4.25 -1.64
C TRP A 116 -17.21 5.58 -2.39
N LYS A 117 -17.84 6.63 -1.86
CA LYS A 117 -17.65 8.00 -2.36
C LYS A 117 -16.31 8.56 -1.90
N VAL A 118 -15.76 9.48 -2.69
CA VAL A 118 -14.63 10.31 -2.26
C VAL A 118 -15.04 11.10 -1.00
N PRO A 119 -14.29 11.00 0.12
CA PRO A 119 -14.56 11.70 1.37
C PRO A 119 -14.58 13.23 1.24
#